data_AF-A0A1F8BA09-F1
#
_entry.id   AF-A0A1F8BA09-F1
#
_cell.length_a   1.000
_cell.length_b   1.000
_cell.length_c   1.000
_cell.angle_alpha   90.00
_cell.angle_beta   90.00
_cell.angle_gamma   90.00
#
_symmetry.space_group_name_H-M   'P 1'
#
loop_
_entity.id
_entity.type
_entity.pdbx_description
1 polymer ?
#
loop_
_entity_poly.entity_id
_entity_poly.type
_entity_poly.pdbx_seq_one_letter_code
_entity_poly.pdbx_strand_id
1 'polypeptide(L)'
;MNGDSKKVKFEDLDLFSLLRLEHLSPEKKAERIAEIQAIVMNNFFLDDLAKLLSEEDMKKFDNLAKDPAKSGELEEFLRSKVPELDRIIFEKMLTAKREIVRQNIKTRLDINEKESGDRDVQTNKQRMDALAQEKEKLEKILSSIETDDWETASNLIVTL
;
A
#
# COMPACT_ATOMS: atom_id res chain seq x y z
N MET A 1 0.18 -36.42 9.55
CA MET A 1 -0.13 -35.07 10.06
C MET A 1 0.07 -34.12 8.90
N ASN A 2 -1.02 -33.72 8.25
CA ASN A 2 -0.96 -32.76 7.15
C ASN A 2 -0.75 -31.38 7.77
N GLY A 3 0.47 -30.85 7.64
CA GLY A 3 0.74 -29.45 7.94
C GLY A 3 0.14 -28.61 6.82
N ASP A 4 -1.07 -28.12 7.02
CA ASP A 4 -1.54 -26.95 6.29
C ASP A 4 -0.62 -25.79 6.68
N SER A 5 0.47 -25.62 5.95
CA SER A 5 1.19 -24.35 5.94
C SER A 5 0.18 -23.33 5.43
N LYS A 6 -0.39 -22.54 6.35
CA LYS A 6 -1.24 -21.40 5.99
C LYS A 6 -0.42 -20.54 5.05
N LYS A 7 -0.78 -20.54 3.76
CA LYS A 7 -0.21 -19.62 2.77
C LYS A 7 -0.25 -18.22 3.37
N VAL A 8 0.89 -17.55 3.42
CA VAL A 8 1.01 -16.18 3.91
C VAL A 8 0.12 -15.29 3.06
N LYS A 9 -0.89 -14.67 3.66
CA LYS A 9 -1.76 -13.74 2.94
C LYS A 9 -1.23 -12.32 3.07
N PHE A 10 -1.35 -11.57 1.99
CA PHE A 10 -0.94 -10.16 1.97
C PHE A 10 -1.66 -9.29 3.02
N GLU A 11 -2.95 -9.56 3.25
CA GLU A 11 -3.77 -8.84 4.22
C GLU A 11 -3.18 -8.94 5.65
N ASP A 12 -2.56 -10.07 5.97
CA ASP A 12 -1.99 -10.38 7.30
C ASP A 12 -0.58 -9.77 7.52
N LEU A 13 0.08 -9.30 6.46
CA LEU A 13 1.45 -8.76 6.56
C LEU A 13 1.47 -7.34 7.11
N ASP A 14 2.36 -7.03 8.05
CA ASP A 14 2.49 -5.67 8.57
C ASP A 14 3.14 -4.73 7.53
N LEU A 15 2.48 -3.60 7.24
CA LEU A 15 2.98 -2.63 6.26
C LEU A 15 4.35 -2.06 6.66
N PHE A 16 4.57 -1.79 7.95
CA PHE A 16 5.84 -1.21 8.39
C PHE A 16 6.99 -2.20 8.27
N SER A 17 6.73 -3.48 8.51
CA SER A 17 7.67 -4.56 8.25
C SER A 17 8.03 -4.64 6.77
N LEU A 18 7.03 -4.60 5.88
CA LEU A 18 7.23 -4.62 4.42
C LEU A 18 8.01 -3.39 3.90
N LEU A 19 7.92 -2.26 4.60
CA LEU A 19 8.66 -1.04 4.27
C LEU A 19 9.97 -0.88 5.04
N ARG A 20 10.32 -1.83 5.92
CA ARG A 20 11.48 -1.75 6.84
C ARG A 20 11.46 -0.52 7.75
N LEU A 21 10.26 -0.11 8.15
CA LEU A 21 9.96 1.04 9.00
C LEU A 21 9.51 0.63 10.42
N GLU A 22 9.85 -0.59 10.86
CA GLU A 22 9.49 -1.10 12.19
C GLU A 22 10.02 -0.23 13.32
N HIS A 23 11.15 0.45 13.08
CA HIS A 23 11.81 1.38 13.99
C HIS A 23 11.02 2.68 14.24
N LEU A 24 9.98 2.97 13.46
CA LEU A 24 9.12 4.14 13.70
C LEU A 24 8.38 3.99 15.03
N SER A 25 8.19 5.12 15.72
CA SER A 25 7.38 5.15 16.94
C SER A 25 5.90 4.84 16.63
N PRO A 26 5.12 4.37 17.61
CA PRO A 26 3.69 4.12 17.43
C PRO A 26 2.92 5.33 16.89
N GLU A 27 3.27 6.54 17.32
CA GLU A 27 2.64 7.78 16.88
C GLU A 27 2.90 8.02 15.39
N LYS A 28 4.16 7.88 14.95
CA LYS A 28 4.51 8.01 13.53
C LYS A 28 3.85 6.94 12.67
N LYS A 29 3.72 5.71 13.19
CA LYS A 29 3.00 4.65 12.50
C LYS A 29 1.51 5.02 12.34
N ALA A 30 0.88 5.53 13.38
CA ALA A 30 -0.52 5.99 13.33
C ALA A 30 -0.72 7.14 12.34
N GLU A 31 0.17 8.14 12.35
CA GLU A 31 0.16 9.24 11.38
C GLU A 31 0.20 8.75 9.93
N ARG A 32 1.11 7.81 9.62
CA ARG A 32 1.21 7.22 8.29
C ARG A 32 -0.03 6.42 7.89
N ILE A 33 -0.61 5.66 8.81
CA ILE A 33 -1.87 4.95 8.54
C ILE A 33 -2.98 5.95 8.21
N ALA A 34 -3.09 7.04 8.97
CA ALA A 34 -4.10 8.08 8.75
C ALA A 34 -3.92 8.77 7.39
N GLU A 35 -2.68 9.07 6.99
CA GLU A 35 -2.39 9.62 5.65
C GLU A 35 -2.86 8.69 4.53
N ILE A 36 -2.55 7.39 4.64
CA ILE A 36 -2.97 6.38 3.64
C ILE A 36 -4.50 6.29 3.60
N GLN A 37 -5.15 6.24 4.75
CA GLN A 37 -6.61 6.21 4.86
C GLN A 37 -7.23 7.44 4.21
N ALA A 38 -6.70 8.64 4.46
CA ALA A 38 -7.20 9.87 3.86
C ALA A 38 -7.09 9.85 2.33
N ILE A 39 -5.97 9.36 1.78
CA ILE A 39 -5.80 9.22 0.33
C ILE A 39 -6.82 8.23 -0.26
N VAL A 40 -6.98 7.07 0.38
CA VAL A 40 -7.94 6.04 -0.07
C VAL A 40 -9.38 6.56 -0.03
N MET A 41 -9.77 7.23 1.04
CA MET A 41 -11.09 7.83 1.19
C MET A 41 -11.34 8.93 0.15
N ASN A 42 -10.37 9.81 -0.05
CA ASN A 42 -10.49 10.88 -1.06
C ASN A 42 -10.63 10.29 -2.47
N ASN A 43 -9.84 9.30 -2.83
CA ASN A 43 -9.96 8.62 -4.13
C ASN A 43 -11.34 7.95 -4.27
N PHE A 44 -11.84 7.31 -3.22
CA PHE A 44 -13.18 6.73 -3.24
C PHE A 44 -14.26 7.80 -3.51
N PHE A 45 -14.19 8.94 -2.81
CA PHE A 45 -15.18 10.00 -2.98
C PHE A 45 -15.11 10.67 -4.35
N LEU A 46 -13.91 10.85 -4.91
CA LEU A 46 -13.72 11.50 -6.21
C LEU A 46 -14.07 10.58 -7.39
N ASP A 47 -13.62 9.33 -7.35
CA ASP A 47 -13.59 8.49 -8.54
C ASP A 47 -14.65 7.38 -8.53
N ASP A 48 -15.08 6.91 -7.36
CA ASP A 48 -15.93 5.73 -7.24
C ASP A 48 -17.34 6.09 -6.79
N LEU A 49 -17.50 7.01 -5.84
CA LEU A 49 -18.79 7.34 -5.26
C LEU A 49 -19.79 7.81 -6.33
N ALA A 50 -19.34 8.64 -7.28
CA ALA A 50 -20.17 9.12 -8.38
C ALA A 50 -20.66 8.01 -9.33
N LYS A 51 -20.02 6.83 -9.34
CA LYS A 51 -20.46 5.66 -10.11
C LYS A 51 -21.45 4.80 -9.33
N LEU A 52 -21.50 4.96 -8.01
CA LEU A 52 -22.33 4.17 -7.10
C LEU A 52 -23.62 4.89 -6.73
N LEU A 53 -23.64 6.22 -6.83
CA LEU A 53 -24.78 7.07 -6.51
C LEU A 53 -25.45 7.61 -7.77
N SER A 54 -26.76 7.83 -7.69
CA SER A 54 -27.48 8.63 -8.67
C SER A 54 -27.08 10.11 -8.57
N GLU A 55 -27.35 10.91 -9.60
CA GLU A 55 -27.10 12.37 -9.55
C GLU A 55 -27.86 13.06 -8.41
N GLU A 56 -29.06 12.59 -8.08
CA GLU A 56 -29.86 13.12 -6.95
C GLU A 56 -29.22 12.76 -5.60
N ASP A 57 -28.76 11.52 -5.46
CA ASP A 57 -28.05 11.06 -4.27
C ASP A 57 -26.69 11.76 -4.10
N MET A 58 -25.98 12.07 -5.19
CA MET A 58 -24.75 12.87 -5.14
C MET A 58 -25.00 14.30 -4.66
N LYS A 59 -26.08 14.96 -5.10
CA LYS A 59 -26.45 16.29 -4.57
C LYS A 59 -26.75 16.24 -3.08
N LYS A 60 -27.40 15.17 -2.61
CA LYS A 60 -27.67 14.96 -1.19
C LYS A 60 -26.38 14.73 -0.41
N PHE A 61 -25.46 13.92 -0.94
CA PHE A 61 -24.12 13.74 -0.39
C PHE A 61 -23.39 15.08 -0.24
N ASP A 62 -23.29 15.89 -1.31
CA ASP A 62 -22.58 17.17 -1.29
C ASP A 62 -23.14 18.15 -0.25
N ASN A 63 -24.46 18.13 -0.04
CA ASN A 63 -25.11 18.97 0.97
C ASN A 63 -24.83 18.51 2.39
N LEU A 64 -24.76 17.20 2.62
CA LEU A 64 -24.41 16.62 3.92
C LEU A 64 -22.91 16.80 4.23
N ALA A 65 -22.04 16.63 3.23
CA ALA A 65 -20.59 16.72 3.37
C ALA A 65 -20.06 18.14 3.69
N LYS A 66 -20.83 19.18 3.36
CA LYS A 66 -20.48 20.58 3.68
C LYS A 66 -20.66 20.95 5.15
N ASP A 67 -21.38 20.13 5.92
CA ASP A 67 -21.71 20.42 7.31
C ASP A 67 -21.13 19.34 8.25
N PRO A 68 -20.03 19.64 8.98
CA PRO A 68 -19.43 18.70 9.93
C PRO A 68 -20.42 18.19 11.00
N ALA A 69 -21.44 18.98 11.35
CA ALA A 69 -22.46 18.57 12.33
C ALA A 69 -23.36 17.44 11.81
N LYS A 70 -23.37 17.19 10.49
CA LYS A 70 -24.14 16.14 9.82
C LYS A 70 -23.34 14.90 9.50
N SER A 71 -22.14 14.74 10.08
CA SER A 71 -21.30 13.56 9.88
C SER A 71 -22.01 12.23 10.13
N GLY A 72 -22.85 12.14 11.16
CA GLY A 72 -23.67 10.94 11.42
C GLY A 72 -24.72 10.66 10.33
N GLU A 73 -25.46 11.70 9.89
CA GLU A 73 -26.44 11.57 8.80
C GLU A 73 -25.77 11.20 7.46
N LEU A 74 -24.58 11.74 7.22
CA LEU A 74 -23.77 11.42 6.05
C LEU A 74 -23.34 9.95 6.04
N GLU A 75 -22.90 9.43 7.19
CA GLU A 75 -22.52 8.02 7.31
C GLU A 75 -23.71 7.09 7.08
N GLU A 76 -24.85 7.35 7.73
CA GLU A 76 -26.07 6.56 7.52
C GLU A 76 -26.54 6.60 6.07
N PHE A 77 -26.49 7.78 5.44
CA PHE A 77 -26.82 7.93 4.03
C PHE A 77 -25.91 7.07 3.14
N LEU A 78 -24.59 7.17 3.33
CA LEU A 78 -23.61 6.40 2.57
C LEU A 78 -23.81 4.90 2.75
N ARG A 79 -24.03 4.41 3.98
CA ARG A 79 -24.30 2.98 4.25
C ARG A 79 -25.61 2.51 3.61
N SER A 80 -26.64 3.36 3.57
CA SER A 80 -27.93 3.01 2.95
C SER A 80 -27.84 2.89 1.42
N LYS A 81 -26.99 3.71 0.79
CA LYS A 81 -26.85 3.78 -0.67
C LYS A 81 -25.72 2.91 -1.21
N VAL A 82 -24.71 2.65 -0.38
CA VAL A 82 -23.55 1.82 -0.67
C VAL A 82 -23.48 0.73 0.41
N PRO A 83 -24.26 -0.36 0.28
CA PRO A 83 -24.36 -1.39 1.31
C PRO A 83 -23.03 -2.10 1.63
N GLU A 84 -22.08 -2.11 0.68
CA GLU A 84 -20.77 -2.73 0.83
C GLU A 84 -19.64 -1.71 1.02
N LEU A 85 -19.96 -0.50 1.52
CA LEU A 85 -18.99 0.58 1.66
C LEU A 85 -17.71 0.14 2.39
N ASP A 86 -17.84 -0.50 3.56
CA ASP A 86 -16.70 -0.95 4.35
C ASP A 86 -15.84 -1.97 3.59
N ARG A 87 -16.45 -2.88 2.82
CA ARG A 87 -15.74 -3.87 1.99
C ARG A 87 -14.97 -3.16 0.87
N ILE A 88 -15.59 -2.21 0.18
CA ILE A 88 -14.97 -1.44 -0.90
C ILE A 88 -13.76 -0.64 -0.36
N ILE A 89 -13.93 0.04 0.77
CA ILE A 89 -12.84 0.79 1.40
C ILE A 89 -11.71 -0.16 1.84
N PHE A 90 -12.04 -1.32 2.42
CA PHE A 90 -11.04 -2.33 2.80
C PHE A 90 -10.23 -2.82 1.59
N GLU A 91 -10.89 -3.17 0.47
CA GLU A 91 -10.22 -3.61 -0.75
C GLU A 91 -9.33 -2.51 -1.35
N LYS A 92 -9.77 -1.26 -1.27
CA LYS A 92 -8.97 -0.11 -1.69
C LYS A 92 -7.77 0.12 -0.78
N MET A 93 -7.94 -0.05 0.53
CA MET A 93 -6.82 0.00 1.47
C MET A 93 -5.79 -1.09 1.19
N LEU A 94 -6.23 -2.32 0.90
CA LEU A 94 -5.33 -3.41 0.48
C LEU A 94 -4.61 -3.06 -0.84
N THR A 95 -5.33 -2.53 -1.82
CA THR A 95 -4.75 -2.08 -3.08
C THR A 95 -3.69 -1.00 -2.87
N ALA A 96 -4.00 0.02 -2.06
CA ALA A 96 -3.07 1.09 -1.71
C ALA A 96 -1.83 0.56 -0.97
N LYS A 97 -2.02 -0.34 0.00
CA LYS A 97 -0.93 -1.02 0.71
C LYS A 97 -0.01 -1.76 -0.29
N ARG A 98 -0.58 -2.50 -1.24
CA ARG A 98 0.18 -3.25 -2.27
C ARG A 98 0.99 -2.30 -3.14
N GLU A 99 0.37 -1.22 -3.60
CA GLU A 99 1.03 -0.24 -4.46
C GLU A 99 2.14 0.51 -3.72
N ILE A 100 1.94 0.89 -2.45
CA ILE A 100 2.98 1.53 -1.63
C ILE A 100 4.21 0.63 -1.50
N VAL A 101 4.01 -0.67 -1.20
CA VAL A 101 5.13 -1.62 -1.10
C VAL A 101 5.81 -1.77 -2.45
N ARG A 102 5.05 -1.95 -3.53
CA ARG A 102 5.60 -2.06 -4.89
C ARG A 102 6.43 -0.83 -5.28
N GLN A 103 5.91 0.38 -5.04
CA GLN A 103 6.60 1.63 -5.36
C GLN A 103 7.84 1.84 -4.50
N ASN A 104 7.81 1.41 -3.23
CA ASN A 104 9.01 1.42 -2.39
C ASN A 104 10.13 0.56 -2.99
N ILE A 105 9.82 -0.66 -3.43
CA ILE A 105 10.81 -1.57 -4.05
C ILE A 105 11.31 -1.01 -5.39
N LYS A 106 10.42 -0.45 -6.23
CA LYS A 106 10.83 0.24 -7.47
C LYS A 106 11.78 1.41 -7.20
N THR A 107 11.46 2.24 -6.21
CA THR A 107 12.32 3.36 -5.83
C THR A 107 13.70 2.88 -5.39
N ARG A 108 13.79 1.76 -4.67
CA ARG A 108 15.07 1.16 -4.27
C ARG A 108 15.86 0.64 -5.48
N LEU A 109 15.20 0.04 -6.46
CA LEU A 109 15.84 -0.35 -7.72
C LEU A 109 16.40 0.86 -8.45
N ASP A 110 15.61 1.93 -8.59
CA ASP A 110 16.06 3.16 -9.25
C ASP A 110 17.28 3.77 -8.55
N ILE A 111 17.32 3.73 -7.21
CA ILE A 111 18.47 4.19 -6.42
C ILE A 111 19.68 3.28 -6.67
N ASN A 112 19.50 1.96 -6.63
CA ASN A 112 20.55 0.98 -6.86
C ASN A 112 21.15 1.11 -8.27
N GLU A 113 20.32 1.34 -9.29
CA GLU A 113 20.77 1.54 -10.67
C GLU A 113 21.53 2.85 -10.84
N LYS A 114 21.05 3.93 -10.23
CA LYS A 114 21.77 5.22 -10.21
C LYS A 114 23.13 5.09 -9.54
N GLU A 115 23.19 4.37 -8.41
CA GLU A 115 24.43 4.16 -7.68
C GLU A 115 25.41 3.28 -8.47
N SER A 116 24.93 2.23 -9.14
CA SER A 116 25.74 1.38 -10.01
C SER A 116 26.31 2.13 -11.24
N GLY A 117 25.65 3.23 -11.63
CA GLY A 117 26.11 4.14 -12.66
C GLY A 117 27.18 5.14 -12.20
N ASP A 118 27.41 5.27 -10.89
CA ASP A 118 28.39 6.20 -10.33
C ASP A 118 29.83 5.70 -10.57
N ARG A 119 30.70 6.61 -11.03
CA ARG A 119 32.07 6.28 -11.44
C ARG A 119 32.93 5.80 -10.28
N ASP A 120 32.78 6.39 -9.10
CA ASP A 120 33.56 6.03 -7.92
C ASP A 120 33.14 4.63 -7.43
N VAL A 121 31.83 4.35 -7.51
CA VAL A 121 31.26 3.04 -7.19
C VAL A 121 31.73 1.97 -8.16
N GLN A 122 31.76 2.24 -9.47
CA GLN A 122 32.21 1.28 -10.49
C GLN A 122 33.64 0.79 -10.28
N THR A 123 34.51 1.63 -9.71
CA THR A 123 35.89 1.23 -9.39
C THR A 123 35.98 0.37 -8.13
N ASN A 124 34.94 0.34 -7.32
CA ASN A 124 34.83 -0.47 -6.11
C ASN A 124 34.12 -1.79 -6.38
N LYS A 125 34.89 -2.84 -6.68
CA LYS A 125 34.37 -4.19 -6.97
C LYS A 125 33.44 -4.73 -5.87
N GLN A 126 33.79 -4.55 -4.59
CA GLN A 126 32.96 -5.05 -3.49
C GLN A 126 31.60 -4.37 -3.45
N ARG A 127 31.55 -3.06 -3.72
CA ARG A 127 30.28 -2.33 -3.78
C ARG A 127 29.45 -2.73 -4.99
N MET A 128 30.07 -2.90 -6.15
CA MET A 128 29.39 -3.38 -7.35
C MET A 128 28.80 -4.79 -7.17
N ASP A 129 29.55 -5.71 -6.56
CA ASP A 129 29.06 -7.05 -6.26
C ASP A 129 27.86 -7.00 -5.29
N ALA A 130 27.91 -6.13 -4.28
CA ALA A 130 26.80 -5.92 -3.34
C ALA A 130 25.55 -5.32 -4.02
N LEU A 131 25.74 -4.32 -4.89
CA LEU A 131 24.64 -3.69 -5.63
C LEU A 131 23.97 -4.68 -6.60
N ALA A 132 24.77 -5.53 -7.27
CA ALA A 132 24.24 -6.57 -8.14
C ALA A 132 23.39 -7.60 -7.37
N GLN A 133 23.85 -8.04 -6.20
CA GLN A 133 23.08 -8.93 -5.33
C GLN A 133 21.80 -8.28 -4.80
N GLU A 134 21.87 -7.00 -4.41
CA GLU A 134 20.68 -6.26 -3.98
C GLU A 134 19.68 -6.10 -5.14
N LYS A 135 20.14 -5.78 -6.35
CA LYS A 135 19.30 -5.68 -7.54
C LYS A 135 18.57 -6.99 -7.82
N GLU A 136 19.27 -8.12 -7.84
CA GLU A 136 18.65 -9.44 -8.05
C GLU A 136 17.55 -9.72 -7.02
N LYS A 137 17.80 -9.41 -5.74
CA LYS A 137 16.80 -9.56 -4.68
C LYS A 137 15.59 -8.65 -4.89
N LEU A 138 15.81 -7.38 -5.23
CA LEU A 138 14.74 -6.41 -5.44
C LEU A 138 13.87 -6.77 -6.66
N GLU A 139 14.47 -7.22 -7.76
CA GLU A 139 13.76 -7.70 -8.95
C GLU A 139 12.91 -8.93 -8.62
N LYS A 140 13.46 -9.86 -7.83
CA LYS A 140 12.73 -11.04 -7.36
C LYS A 140 11.55 -10.67 -6.46
N ILE A 141 11.71 -9.68 -5.57
CA ILE A 141 10.62 -9.16 -4.75
C ILE A 141 9.51 -8.58 -5.63
N LEU A 142 9.85 -7.76 -6.63
CA LEU A 142 8.84 -7.21 -7.55
C LEU A 142 8.09 -8.31 -8.30
N SER A 143 8.81 -9.29 -8.83
CA SER A 143 8.19 -10.42 -9.53
C SER A 143 7.24 -11.21 -8.62
N SER A 144 7.64 -11.47 -7.37
CA SER A 144 6.79 -12.11 -6.36
C SER A 144 5.55 -11.27 -6.00
N ILE A 145 5.68 -9.94 -5.91
CA ILE A 145 4.53 -9.05 -5.72
C ILE A 145 3.56 -9.14 -6.90
N GLU A 146 4.06 -9.23 -8.14
CA GLU A 146 3.24 -9.30 -9.35
C GLU A 146 2.53 -10.65 -9.53
N THR A 147 3.10 -11.73 -8.99
CA THR A 147 2.49 -13.08 -9.01
C THR A 147 1.70 -13.43 -7.75
N ASP A 148 1.52 -12.46 -6.84
CA ASP A 148 0.86 -12.64 -5.53
C ASP A 148 1.54 -13.70 -4.62
N ASP A 149 2.84 -13.92 -4.81
CA ASP A 149 3.69 -14.75 -3.93
C ASP A 149 4.26 -13.93 -2.75
N TRP A 150 3.37 -13.61 -1.82
CA TRP A 150 3.69 -12.77 -0.66
C TRP A 150 4.57 -13.44 0.39
N GLU A 151 4.61 -14.77 0.42
CA GLU A 151 5.53 -15.53 1.26
C GLU A 151 6.98 -15.28 0.80
N THR A 152 7.27 -15.46 -0.48
CA THR A 152 8.59 -15.16 -1.03
C THR A 152 8.93 -13.67 -0.90
N ALA A 153 8.00 -12.78 -1.26
CA ALA A 153 8.24 -11.33 -1.21
C ALA A 153 8.60 -10.87 0.22
N SER A 154 7.81 -11.24 1.22
CA SER A 154 8.05 -10.85 2.62
C SER A 154 9.37 -11.41 3.16
N ASN A 155 9.66 -12.68 2.90
CA ASN A 155 10.92 -13.30 3.31
C ASN A 155 12.14 -12.61 2.71
N LEU A 156 12.08 -12.23 1.43
CA LEU A 156 13.17 -11.51 0.78
C LEU A 156 13.34 -10.09 1.33
N ILE A 157 12.25 -9.36 1.57
CA ILE A 157 12.28 -7.99 2.12
C ILE A 157 13.01 -7.94 3.47
N VAL A 158 12.81 -8.94 4.33
CA VAL A 158 13.49 -9.03 5.65
C VAL A 158 15.00 -9.22 5.51
N THR A 159 15.48 -9.74 4.38
CA THR A 159 16.90 -10.00 4.11
C THR A 159 17.61 -8.93 3.29
N LEU A 160 16.91 -7.84 2.95
CA LEU A 160 17.49 -6.62 2.36
C LEU A 160 18.19 -5.77 3.42
#